data_AF-K0K6P9-F1
#
_entry.id   AF-K0K6P9-F1
#
_cell.length_a   1.000
_cell.length_b   1.000
_cell.length_c   1.000
_cell.angle_alpha   90.00
_cell.angle_beta   90.00
_cell.angle_gamma   90.00
#
_symmetry.space_group_name_H-M   'P 1'
#
loop_
_entity.id
_entity.type
_entity.pdbx_description
1 polymer ?
#
loop_
_entity_poly.entity_id
_entity_poly.type
_entity_poly.pdbx_seq_one_letter_code
_entity_poly.pdbx_strand_id
1 'polypeptide(L)'
;MTLRAPLAAAVVLLLTACGGTPANTPANTPATTAGTTAGSGPEAALKALAESADARDDEAVRKLVCPEEWTQSRTIAAKKAELEQLDPRLADLRYRITAKEVRDQSDTTATGVLAVEVEGKPDDLSPEAESGLETMEAPIPVALMGPNQTIKLVKQGDTWVACR
;
A
#
# COMPACT_ATOMS: atom_id res chain seq x y z
N MET A 1 5.44 -67.53 24.68
CA MET A 1 4.25 -66.73 25.04
C MET A 1 4.51 -65.30 24.59
N THR A 2 3.66 -64.56 23.87
CA THR A 2 2.48 -64.86 23.03
C THR A 2 2.33 -63.69 22.04
N LEU A 3 1.84 -63.93 20.82
CA LEU A 3 1.72 -62.91 19.75
C LEU A 3 0.58 -61.89 20.00
N ARG A 4 0.72 -60.68 19.43
CA ARG A 4 -0.21 -59.98 18.49
C ARG A 4 0.16 -58.48 18.42
N ALA A 5 0.58 -57.88 17.29
CA ALA A 5 0.01 -57.75 15.93
C ALA A 5 -0.92 -56.51 15.77
N PRO A 6 -0.69 -55.64 14.76
CA PRO A 6 -1.49 -54.43 14.52
C PRO A 6 -2.70 -54.68 13.60
N LEU A 7 -3.71 -53.80 13.71
CA LEU A 7 -4.82 -53.62 12.75
C LEU A 7 -4.67 -52.20 12.18
N ALA A 8 -4.47 -51.95 10.88
CA ALA A 8 -5.15 -52.41 9.66
C ALA A 8 -6.52 -51.75 9.43
N ALA A 9 -6.54 -50.76 8.54
CA ALA A 9 -7.70 -50.36 7.76
C ALA A 9 -7.21 -49.70 6.46
N ALA A 10 -7.16 -50.48 5.37
CA ALA A 10 -6.92 -49.96 4.04
C ALA A 10 -8.26 -49.79 3.31
N VAL A 11 -8.43 -48.72 2.55
CA VAL A 11 -9.36 -48.69 1.42
C VAL A 11 -8.62 -48.09 0.23
N VAL A 12 -8.39 -48.93 -0.77
CA VAL A 12 -7.91 -48.56 -2.10
C VAL A 12 -9.13 -48.43 -3.01
N LEU A 13 -9.16 -47.42 -3.87
CA LEU A 13 -9.87 -47.50 -5.15
C LEU A 13 -9.19 -46.62 -6.20
N LEU A 14 -8.49 -47.28 -7.11
CA LEU A 14 -7.92 -46.76 -8.36
C LEU A 14 -8.94 -46.97 -9.50
N LEU A 15 -8.55 -46.52 -10.71
CA LEU A 15 -9.14 -46.78 -12.04
C LEU A 15 -10.26 -45.79 -12.46
N THR A 16 -10.39 -45.32 -13.71
CA THR A 16 -9.53 -45.27 -14.93
C THR A 16 -10.23 -44.39 -15.97
N ALA A 17 -9.50 -43.67 -16.84
CA ALA A 17 -9.72 -43.66 -18.29
C ALA A 17 -8.83 -42.61 -19.01
N CYS A 18 -8.12 -43.04 -20.05
CA CYS A 18 -7.56 -42.17 -21.10
C CYS A 18 -8.33 -42.38 -22.41
N GLY A 19 -8.52 -41.33 -23.21
CA GLY A 19 -8.78 -41.46 -24.65
C GLY A 19 -9.82 -40.49 -25.23
N GLY A 20 -9.37 -39.57 -26.11
CA GLY A 20 -10.26 -38.82 -27.02
C GLY A 20 -9.87 -37.36 -27.29
N THR A 21 -9.33 -37.08 -28.48
CA THR A 21 -9.10 -35.75 -29.08
C THR A 21 -9.49 -35.83 -30.58
N PRO A 22 -9.66 -34.72 -31.34
CA PRO A 22 -9.72 -33.29 -30.98
C PRO A 22 -10.92 -32.52 -31.63
N ALA A 23 -11.18 -31.27 -31.21
CA ALA A 23 -11.98 -30.31 -32.00
C ALA A 23 -11.65 -28.83 -31.69
N ASN A 24 -11.52 -28.04 -32.75
CA ASN A 24 -11.43 -26.57 -32.82
C ASN A 24 -12.78 -25.91 -32.38
N THR A 25 -12.98 -24.63 -32.02
CA THR A 25 -12.20 -23.35 -31.82
C THR A 25 -13.28 -22.26 -31.52
N PRO A 26 -13.06 -21.05 -30.91
CA PRO A 26 -11.86 -20.34 -30.44
C PRO A 26 -11.92 -19.81 -28.97
N ALA A 27 -10.89 -19.06 -28.57
CA ALA A 27 -10.92 -17.90 -27.65
C ALA A 27 -11.74 -17.99 -26.34
N ASN A 28 -11.05 -18.36 -25.27
CA ASN A 28 -11.17 -17.65 -23.99
C ASN A 28 -9.81 -17.68 -23.31
N THR A 29 -9.05 -16.58 -23.42
CA THR A 29 -7.94 -16.34 -22.48
C THR A 29 -8.58 -16.24 -21.10
N PRO A 30 -8.25 -17.12 -20.14
CA PRO A 30 -8.66 -16.90 -18.76
C PRO A 30 -8.04 -15.57 -18.37
N ALA A 31 -8.86 -14.60 -17.96
CA ALA A 31 -8.34 -13.40 -17.35
C ALA A 31 -7.40 -13.84 -16.23
N THR A 32 -6.15 -13.35 -16.24
CA THR A 32 -5.22 -13.58 -15.14
C THR A 32 -5.82 -12.90 -13.92
N THR A 33 -6.63 -13.64 -13.18
CA THR A 33 -7.14 -13.24 -11.88
C THR A 33 -5.91 -13.14 -11.00
N ALA A 34 -5.40 -11.91 -10.86
CA ALA A 34 -4.33 -11.58 -9.94
C ALA A 34 -4.84 -11.90 -8.53
N GLY A 35 -4.60 -13.14 -8.11
CA GLY A 35 -5.13 -13.69 -6.88
C GLY A 35 -4.58 -12.87 -5.72
N THR A 36 -5.50 -12.32 -4.91
CA THR A 36 -5.22 -11.57 -3.69
C THR A 36 -4.54 -12.45 -2.64
N THR A 37 -3.28 -12.79 -2.91
CA THR A 37 -2.32 -13.17 -1.90
C THR A 37 -1.96 -11.87 -1.17
N ALA A 38 -1.94 -11.88 0.16
CA ALA A 38 -1.34 -10.78 0.92
C ALA A 38 0.16 -10.74 0.58
N GLY A 39 0.52 -9.91 -0.39
CA GLY A 39 1.69 -10.15 -1.25
C GLY A 39 2.83 -9.15 -1.09
N SER A 40 3.99 -9.53 -1.58
CA SER A 40 5.18 -8.68 -1.72
C SER A 40 5.17 -7.86 -3.02
N GLY A 41 4.00 -7.39 -3.44
CA GLY A 41 3.75 -6.63 -4.68
C GLY A 41 3.55 -5.12 -4.45
N PRO A 42 3.54 -4.31 -5.52
CA PRO A 42 3.37 -2.87 -5.42
C PRO A 42 2.01 -2.46 -4.84
N GLU A 43 0.94 -3.23 -5.06
CA GLU A 43 -0.40 -2.98 -4.50
C GLU A 43 -0.38 -3.05 -2.96
N ALA A 44 0.31 -4.05 -2.43
CA ALA A 44 0.44 -4.25 -0.98
C ALA A 44 1.34 -3.20 -0.36
N ALA A 45 2.41 -2.77 -1.06
CA ALA A 45 3.28 -1.68 -0.61
C ALA A 45 2.51 -0.34 -0.58
N LEU A 46 1.73 -0.04 -1.62
CA LEU A 46 0.89 1.15 -1.69
C LEU A 46 -0.16 1.16 -0.57
N LYS A 47 -0.81 0.02 -0.34
CA LYS A 47 -1.78 -0.17 0.73
C LYS A 47 -1.13 0.02 2.11
N ALA A 48 -0.02 -0.67 2.36
CA ALA A 48 0.71 -0.57 3.63
C ALA A 48 1.22 0.86 3.88
N LEU A 49 1.63 1.58 2.83
CA LEU A 49 2.06 2.98 2.94
C LEU A 49 0.89 3.89 3.34
N ALA A 50 -0.27 3.73 2.70
CA ALA A 50 -1.48 4.47 3.04
C ALA A 50 -1.94 4.19 4.48
N GLU A 51 -2.01 2.91 4.86
CA GLU A 51 -2.40 2.48 6.22
C GLU A 51 -1.40 2.98 7.29
N SER A 52 -0.08 2.88 7.04
CA SER A 52 0.95 3.37 7.96
C SER A 52 0.91 4.88 8.14
N ALA A 53 0.67 5.62 7.05
CA ALA A 53 0.60 7.07 7.09
C ALA A 53 -0.67 7.57 7.79
N ASP A 54 -1.84 6.97 7.53
CA ASP A 54 -3.08 7.29 8.24
C ASP A 54 -3.00 6.92 9.74
N ALA A 55 -2.32 5.82 10.08
CA ALA A 55 -2.01 5.42 11.44
C ALA A 55 -0.92 6.28 12.13
N ARG A 56 -0.24 7.17 11.38
CA ARG A 56 0.89 8.00 11.84
C ARG A 56 2.09 7.19 12.36
N ASP A 57 2.33 6.01 11.79
CA ASP A 57 3.49 5.16 12.09
C ASP A 57 4.69 5.55 11.21
N ASP A 58 5.49 6.50 11.72
CA ASP A 58 6.69 7.00 11.07
C ASP A 58 7.73 5.91 10.77
N GLU A 59 7.84 4.87 11.61
CA GLU A 59 8.78 3.77 11.40
C GLU A 59 8.34 2.84 10.27
N ALA A 60 7.03 2.57 10.14
CA ALA A 60 6.47 1.80 9.05
C ALA A 60 6.52 2.59 7.72
N VAL A 61 6.17 3.89 7.73
CA VAL A 61 6.32 4.76 6.56
C VAL A 61 7.77 4.81 6.10
N ARG A 62 8.75 4.95 7.01
CA ARG A 62 10.18 4.97 6.67
C ARG A 62 10.66 3.71 5.94
N LYS A 63 10.09 2.54 6.26
CA LYS A 63 10.43 1.25 5.61
C LYS A 63 9.83 1.12 4.21
N LEU A 64 8.85 1.97 3.88
CA LEU A 64 8.08 1.94 2.64
C LEU A 64 8.39 3.14 1.72
N VAL A 65 9.40 3.94 2.03
CA VAL A 65 9.81 5.15 1.30
C VAL A 65 11.29 5.08 0.94
N CYS A 66 11.65 5.58 -0.25
CA CYS A 66 13.03 5.73 -0.70
C CYS A 66 13.88 6.48 0.36
N PRO A 67 15.04 5.96 0.80
CA PRO A 67 15.85 6.59 1.86
C PRO A 67 16.26 8.04 1.58
N GLU A 68 16.42 8.40 0.31
CA GLU A 68 16.75 9.76 -0.15
C GLU A 68 15.60 10.75 0.05
N GLU A 69 14.35 10.28 -0.04
CA GLU A 69 13.15 11.11 0.14
C GLU A 69 12.82 11.31 1.62
N TRP A 70 13.12 10.31 2.47
CA TRP A 70 12.91 10.37 3.92
C TRP A 70 13.66 11.53 4.60
N THR A 71 14.77 11.99 4.03
CA THR A 71 15.56 13.10 4.59
C THR A 71 15.11 14.48 4.11
N GLN A 72 14.27 14.55 3.07
CA GLN A 72 13.84 15.82 2.44
C GLN A 72 12.60 16.42 3.11
N SER A 73 11.67 15.58 3.58
CA SER A 73 10.36 16.00 4.09
C SER A 73 10.08 15.47 5.49
N ARG A 74 9.23 16.17 6.26
CA ARG A 74 8.77 15.72 7.58
C ARG A 74 7.55 14.80 7.47
N THR A 75 7.34 13.94 8.47
CA THR A 75 6.18 13.04 8.55
C THR A 75 4.90 13.73 9.02
N ILE A 76 3.77 13.03 8.92
CA ILE A 76 2.48 13.49 9.47
C ILE A 76 2.60 13.68 11.00
N ALA A 77 3.26 12.77 11.71
CA ALA A 77 3.44 12.87 13.16
C ALA A 77 4.35 14.06 13.53
N ALA A 78 5.47 14.26 12.83
CA ALA A 78 6.38 15.37 13.08
C ALA A 78 5.72 16.74 12.81
N LYS A 79 4.94 16.87 11.73
CA LYS A 79 4.23 18.13 11.40
C LYS A 79 3.11 18.47 12.37
N LYS A 80 2.53 17.51 13.11
CA LYS A 80 1.48 17.79 14.11
C LYS A 80 1.94 18.82 15.15
N ALA A 81 3.18 18.73 15.60
CA ALA A 81 3.75 19.68 16.57
C ALA A 81 3.99 21.09 15.99
N GLU A 82 4.16 21.22 14.67
CA GLU A 82 4.24 22.52 13.97
C GLU A 82 2.84 23.12 13.78
N LEU A 83 1.86 22.28 13.41
CA LEU A 83 0.45 22.66 13.27
C LEU A 83 -0.12 23.25 14.57
N GLU A 84 0.14 22.58 15.70
CA GLU A 84 -0.27 23.04 17.04
C GLU A 84 0.38 24.39 17.46
N GLN A 85 1.54 24.75 16.88
CA GLN A 85 2.20 26.04 17.12
C GLN A 85 1.62 27.17 16.26
N LEU A 86 1.03 26.87 15.10
CA LEU A 86 0.36 27.85 14.26
C LEU A 86 -1.01 28.24 14.83
N ASP A 87 -1.85 27.25 15.12
CA ASP A 87 -3.13 27.41 15.81
C ASP A 87 -3.42 26.12 16.59
N PRO A 88 -3.64 26.15 17.91
CA PRO A 88 -3.94 24.97 18.71
C PRO A 88 -5.15 24.15 18.21
N ARG A 89 -6.07 24.76 17.45
CA ARG A 89 -7.21 24.07 16.82
C ARG A 89 -6.80 23.11 15.70
N LEU A 90 -5.58 23.25 15.15
CA LEU A 90 -5.02 22.33 14.16
C LEU A 90 -4.49 21.02 14.78
N ALA A 91 -4.56 20.86 16.10
CA ALA A 91 -4.22 19.60 16.79
C ALA A 91 -5.03 18.39 16.27
N ASP A 92 -6.26 18.62 15.79
CA ASP A 92 -7.16 17.59 15.27
C ASP A 92 -7.04 17.39 13.75
N LEU A 93 -6.19 18.17 13.06
CA LEU A 93 -5.99 18.03 11.62
C LEU A 93 -5.43 16.64 11.28
N ARG A 94 -6.07 15.96 10.33
CA ARG A 94 -5.72 14.61 9.88
C ARG A 94 -5.69 14.53 8.37
N TYR A 95 -4.64 13.91 7.85
CA TYR A 95 -4.59 13.41 6.48
C TYR A 95 -5.08 11.96 6.49
N ARG A 96 -6.28 11.70 5.96
CA ARG A 96 -6.66 10.33 5.59
C ARG A 96 -6.05 9.99 4.26
N ILE A 97 -5.34 8.88 4.20
CA ILE A 97 -4.68 8.41 2.98
C ILE A 97 -5.23 7.04 2.63
N THR A 98 -5.74 6.91 1.41
CA THR A 98 -6.35 5.66 0.91
C THR A 98 -5.69 5.22 -0.39
N ALA A 99 -5.11 4.02 -0.42
CA ALA A 99 -4.67 3.40 -1.67
C ALA A 99 -5.87 3.09 -2.58
N LYS A 100 -5.78 3.43 -3.87
CA LYS A 100 -6.85 3.23 -4.85
C LYS A 100 -6.51 2.12 -5.85
N GLU A 101 -5.49 2.34 -6.67
CA GLU A 101 -5.07 1.41 -7.73
C GLU A 101 -3.54 1.44 -7.92
N VAL A 102 -3.02 0.42 -8.58
CA VAL A 102 -1.67 0.41 -9.16
C VAL A 102 -1.82 0.20 -10.67
N ARG A 103 -1.00 0.93 -11.44
CA ARG A 103 -0.94 0.87 -12.91
C ARG A 103 0.50 1.01 -13.39
N ASP A 104 0.71 0.91 -14.70
CA ASP A 104 2.02 1.03 -15.35
C ASP A 104 3.11 0.10 -14.76
N GLN A 105 2.69 -1.08 -14.30
CA GLN A 105 3.54 -2.04 -13.59
C GLN A 105 4.54 -2.73 -14.53
N SER A 106 5.78 -2.82 -14.06
CA SER A 106 6.86 -3.64 -14.60
C SER A 106 7.47 -4.50 -13.48
N ASP A 107 8.52 -5.26 -13.78
CA ASP A 107 9.26 -6.06 -12.78
C ASP A 107 9.95 -5.22 -11.69
N THR A 108 10.16 -3.92 -11.94
CA THR A 108 10.95 -3.02 -11.06
C THR A 108 10.30 -1.67 -10.75
N THR A 109 9.23 -1.28 -11.47
CA THR A 109 8.53 0.00 -11.31
C THR A 109 7.02 -0.19 -11.36
N ALA A 110 6.26 0.66 -10.67
CA ALA A 110 4.82 0.80 -10.86
C ALA A 110 4.37 2.22 -10.47
N THR A 111 3.18 2.62 -10.92
CA THR A 111 2.53 3.87 -10.51
C THR A 111 1.38 3.55 -9.57
N GLY A 112 1.50 3.89 -8.30
CA GLY A 112 0.39 3.84 -7.35
C GLY A 112 -0.47 5.10 -7.41
N VAL A 113 -1.75 4.97 -7.08
CA VAL A 113 -2.68 6.10 -6.90
C VAL A 113 -3.15 6.12 -5.45
N LEU A 114 -2.90 7.23 -4.77
CA LEU A 114 -3.42 7.51 -3.44
C LEU A 114 -4.57 8.52 -3.57
N ALA A 115 -5.57 8.45 -2.69
CA ALA A 115 -6.41 9.60 -2.39
C ALA A 115 -6.03 10.16 -1.03
N VAL A 116 -6.03 11.49 -0.93
CA VAL A 116 -5.74 12.21 0.31
C VAL A 116 -6.93 13.12 0.63
N GLU A 117 -7.50 12.94 1.80
CA GLU A 117 -8.58 13.75 2.36
C GLU A 117 -8.04 14.44 3.63
N VAL A 118 -8.29 15.75 3.77
CA VAL A 118 -7.88 16.50 4.96
C VAL A 118 -9.09 16.76 5.83
N GLU A 119 -9.13 16.14 7.00
CA GLU A 119 -10.16 16.30 8.02
C GLU A 119 -9.65 17.22 9.14
N GLY A 120 -10.55 17.89 9.87
CA GLY A 120 -10.21 18.64 11.08
C GLY A 120 -9.51 20.00 10.88
N LYS A 121 -9.46 20.54 9.65
CA LYS A 121 -9.12 21.96 9.43
C LYS A 121 -10.33 22.83 9.88
N PRO A 122 -10.15 23.83 10.77
CA PRO A 122 -11.19 24.81 11.06
C PRO A 122 -11.52 25.68 9.85
N ASP A 123 -12.79 26.03 9.66
CA ASP A 123 -13.25 26.94 8.59
C ASP A 123 -12.94 28.42 8.89
N ASP A 124 -12.59 28.73 10.15
CA ASP A 124 -12.39 30.08 10.71
C ASP A 124 -10.95 30.30 11.24
N LEU A 125 -9.96 29.80 10.51
CA LEU A 125 -8.56 30.11 10.78
C LEU A 125 -8.28 31.60 10.57
N SER A 126 -7.30 32.14 11.31
CA SER A 126 -6.81 33.49 11.02
C SER A 126 -6.00 33.50 9.71
N PRO A 127 -5.87 34.64 9.02
CA PRO A 127 -5.07 34.74 7.79
C PRO A 127 -3.61 34.30 7.99
N GLU A 128 -3.05 34.50 9.18
CA GLU A 128 -1.70 34.08 9.55
C GLU A 128 -1.60 32.55 9.67
N ALA A 129 -2.60 31.90 10.30
CA ALA A 129 -2.64 30.44 10.42
C ALA A 129 -2.90 29.76 9.06
N GLU A 130 -3.76 30.36 8.23
CA GLU A 130 -4.02 29.88 6.86
C GLU A 130 -2.78 30.03 5.97
N SER A 131 -2.12 31.19 5.96
CA SER A 131 -0.86 31.39 5.23
C SER A 131 0.27 30.49 5.77
N GLY A 132 0.29 30.23 7.08
CA GLY A 132 1.19 29.24 7.69
C GLY A 132 0.95 27.83 7.15
N LEU A 133 -0.30 27.39 7.07
CA LEU A 133 -0.66 26.10 6.47
C LEU A 133 -0.29 25.99 4.98
N GLU A 134 -0.51 27.06 4.20
CA GLU A 134 -0.18 27.08 2.76
C GLU A 134 1.33 27.05 2.49
N THR A 135 2.13 27.63 3.40
CA THR A 135 3.59 27.65 3.28
C THR A 135 4.26 26.43 3.91
N MET A 136 3.55 25.68 4.76
CA MET A 136 4.01 24.38 5.23
C MET A 136 4.05 23.37 4.07
N GLU A 137 5.22 22.77 3.87
CA GLU A 137 5.36 21.61 2.99
C GLU A 137 4.37 20.49 3.39
N ALA A 138 3.89 19.70 2.43
CA ALA A 138 3.09 18.52 2.75
C ALA A 138 3.91 17.48 3.56
N PRO A 139 3.29 16.63 4.39
CA PRO A 139 3.99 15.52 5.02
C PRO A 139 4.29 14.37 4.05
N ILE A 140 5.27 13.52 4.36
CA ILE A 140 5.40 12.18 3.71
C ILE A 140 4.17 11.33 4.06
N PRO A 141 3.55 10.58 3.11
CA PRO A 141 3.92 10.43 1.69
C PRO A 141 3.27 11.45 0.73
N VAL A 142 2.43 12.37 1.22
CA VAL A 142 1.74 13.38 0.41
C VAL A 142 2.73 14.25 -0.40
N ALA A 143 3.88 14.62 0.19
CA ALA A 143 4.96 15.36 -0.47
C ALA A 143 5.63 14.60 -1.64
N LEU A 144 5.53 13.27 -1.66
CA LEU A 144 6.09 12.40 -2.69
C LEU A 144 5.10 12.19 -3.86
N MET A 145 3.86 12.66 -3.72
CA MET A 145 2.89 12.51 -4.78
C MET A 145 3.18 13.44 -5.96
N GLY A 146 3.14 12.88 -7.15
CA GLY A 146 3.14 13.61 -8.40
C GLY A 146 1.78 14.23 -8.72
N PRO A 147 1.66 14.92 -9.87
CA PRO A 147 0.38 15.43 -10.35
C PRO A 147 -0.65 14.30 -10.49
N ASN A 148 -1.89 14.59 -10.12
CA ASN A 148 -3.01 13.63 -10.08
C ASN A 148 -2.92 12.56 -8.98
N GLN A 149 -2.27 12.88 -7.84
CA GLN A 149 -2.22 12.02 -6.64
C GLN A 149 -1.56 10.65 -6.90
N THR A 150 -0.63 10.60 -7.86
CA THR A 150 0.17 9.41 -8.18
C THR A 150 1.41 9.35 -7.32
N ILE A 151 1.92 8.15 -7.04
CA ILE A 151 3.20 7.94 -6.38
C ILE A 151 3.97 6.83 -7.11
N LYS A 152 5.27 7.02 -7.32
CA LYS A 152 6.09 6.05 -8.04
C LYS A 152 6.57 5.00 -7.05
N LEU A 153 6.32 3.74 -7.37
CA LEU A 153 6.75 2.58 -6.62
C LEU A 153 7.94 1.95 -7.33
N VAL A 154 9.01 1.69 -6.59
CA VAL A 154 10.26 1.09 -7.12
C VAL A 154 10.59 -0.14 -6.30
N LYS A 155 10.96 -1.23 -6.98
CA LYS A 155 11.42 -2.45 -6.34
C LYS A 155 12.89 -2.32 -5.91
N GLN A 156 13.15 -2.40 -4.61
CA GLN A 156 14.47 -2.45 -4.00
C GLN A 156 14.66 -3.81 -3.31
N GLY A 157 15.44 -4.69 -3.94
CA GLY A 157 15.53 -6.10 -3.52
C GLY A 157 14.18 -6.79 -3.65
N ASP A 158 13.67 -7.35 -2.56
CA ASP A 158 12.37 -8.01 -2.49
C ASP A 158 11.22 -7.09 -2.03
N THR A 159 11.51 -5.81 -1.75
CA THR A 159 10.55 -4.83 -1.23
C THR A 159 10.19 -3.80 -2.30
N TRP A 160 8.95 -3.31 -2.27
CA TRP A 160 8.52 -2.15 -3.05
C TRP A 160 8.45 -0.92 -2.14
N VAL A 161 9.06 0.18 -2.58
CA VAL A 161 9.12 1.45 -1.83
C VAL A 161 8.65 2.62 -2.69
N ALA A 162 8.06 3.63 -2.06
CA ALA A 162 7.62 4.86 -2.70
C ALA A 162 8.75 5.88 -2.85
N CYS A 163 8.88 6.42 -4.06
CA CYS A 163 9.94 7.33 -4.46
C CYS A 163 9.34 8.44 -5.37
N ARG A 164 10.18 9.41 -5.74
CA ARG A 164 9.85 10.47 -6.70
C ARG A 164 10.13 10.08 -8.16
#